data_AF-A0A316HDS9-F1
#
_entry.id   AF-A0A316HDS9-F1
#
_cell.length_a   1.000
_cell.length_b   1.000
_cell.length_c   1.000
_cell.angle_alpha   90.00
_cell.angle_beta   90.00
_cell.angle_gamma   90.00
#
_symmetry.space_group_name_H-M   'P 1'
#
loop_
_entity.id
_entity.type
_entity.pdbx_description
1 polymer ?
#
loop_
_entity_poly.entity_id
_entity_poly.type
_entity_poly.pdbx_seq_one_letter_code
_entity_poly.pdbx_strand_id
1 'polypeptide(L)'
;MNNVSIGKKIAILVLILAVPGFLYYLLTVKGKNRYKPLAVFGPKQVAATGHKYHGKYIPDTIYHTIPDFKLTDQEGKTVTLNSLKGKILVINFFYRNCPSVCQTVNKNMSWLVGTYYKNKMVYFLTITVDPEHDTPKVLNEYLQTFKPESNRWLMCSGDTSSVYSFARNGLYVNAAKVGGDFVYSDSFVLIDQEHRIRGYYKAAVTPEVNRLNDEIKVLIAEELRKIDKPLY
;
A
#
# COMPACT_ATOMS: atom_id res chain seq x y z
N MET A 1 -19.63 -7.71 55.31
CA MET A 1 -18.25 -7.59 54.80
C MET A 1 -17.56 -8.94 54.99
N ASN A 2 -17.35 -9.70 53.92
CA ASN A 2 -16.74 -11.04 54.04
C ASN A 2 -15.25 -10.89 54.37
N ASN A 3 -14.85 -11.23 55.59
CA ASN A 3 -13.45 -11.26 56.01
C ASN A 3 -12.72 -12.39 55.27
N VAL A 4 -12.06 -12.03 54.17
CA VAL A 4 -11.22 -12.94 53.40
C VAL A 4 -10.03 -13.36 54.26
N SER A 5 -9.88 -14.67 54.51
CA SER A 5 -8.80 -15.20 55.35
C SER A 5 -7.43 -14.84 54.77
N ILE A 6 -6.42 -14.71 55.65
CA ILE A 6 -5.04 -14.36 55.28
C ILE A 6 -4.50 -15.29 54.17
N GLY A 7 -4.81 -16.59 54.23
CA GLY A 7 -4.44 -17.55 53.19
C GLY A 7 -5.04 -17.23 51.82
N LYS A 8 -6.30 -16.77 51.77
CA LYS A 8 -6.92 -16.30 50.52
C LYS A 8 -6.26 -15.02 50.00
N LYS A 9 -5.85 -14.09 50.87
CA LYS A 9 -5.13 -12.87 50.48
C LYS A 9 -3.76 -13.19 49.86
N ILE A 10 -3.01 -14.13 50.45
CA ILE A 10 -1.72 -14.58 49.92
C ILE A 10 -1.91 -15.29 48.57
N ALA A 11 -2.90 -16.18 48.46
CA ALA A 11 -3.19 -16.87 47.20
C ALA A 11 -3.56 -15.89 46.07
N ILE A 12 -4.36 -14.87 46.36
CA ILE A 12 -4.71 -13.81 45.40
C ILE A 12 -3.46 -13.04 44.96
N LEU A 13 -2.58 -12.67 45.91
CA LEU A 13 -1.32 -11.96 45.60
C LEU A 13 -0.41 -12.78 44.68
N VAL A 14 -0.23 -14.07 44.98
CA VAL A 14 0.60 -14.97 44.17
C VAL A 14 0.02 -15.14 42.76
N LEU A 15 -1.30 -15.29 42.63
CA LEU A 15 -1.97 -15.35 41.32
C LEU A 15 -1.75 -14.06 40.50
N ILE A 16 -1.88 -12.90 41.13
CA ILE A 16 -1.69 -11.60 40.46
C ILE A 16 -0.25 -11.43 39.93
N LEU A 17 0.75 -11.98 40.63
CA LEU A 17 2.16 -11.92 40.21
C LEU A 17 2.51 -13.02 39.20
N ALA A 18 2.05 -14.25 39.42
CA ALA A 18 2.46 -15.40 38.62
C ALA A 18 1.70 -15.50 37.28
N VAL A 19 0.41 -15.14 37.25
CA VAL A 19 -0.43 -15.31 36.03
C VAL A 19 0.03 -14.40 34.89
N PRO A 20 0.31 -13.10 35.06
CA PRO A 20 0.80 -12.25 33.97
C PRO A 20 2.13 -12.75 33.40
N GLY A 21 3.05 -13.19 34.26
CA GLY A 21 4.34 -13.76 33.83
C GLY A 21 4.18 -15.08 33.07
N PHE A 22 3.32 -15.96 33.56
CA PHE A 22 3.00 -17.23 32.89
C PHE A 22 2.30 -17.02 31.56
N LEU A 23 1.34 -16.08 31.48
CA LEU A 23 0.68 -15.71 30.23
C LEU A 23 1.67 -15.07 29.24
N TYR A 24 2.55 -14.19 29.70
CA TYR A 24 3.61 -13.61 28.87
C TYR A 24 4.54 -14.70 28.32
N TYR A 25 4.95 -15.65 29.15
CA TYR A 25 5.74 -16.81 28.72
C TYR A 25 5.00 -17.67 27.70
N LEU A 26 3.72 -18.00 27.94
CA LEU A 26 2.92 -18.78 27.00
C LEU A 26 2.76 -18.08 25.65
N LEU A 27 2.51 -16.77 25.65
CA LEU A 27 2.34 -15.98 24.43
C LEU A 27 3.65 -15.83 23.65
N THR A 28 4.79 -15.65 24.33
CA THR A 28 6.09 -15.44 23.67
C THR A 28 6.76 -16.73 23.22
N VAL A 29 6.68 -17.80 24.02
CA VAL A 29 7.40 -19.06 23.76
C VAL A 29 6.54 -20.08 23.01
N LYS A 30 5.25 -20.19 23.34
CA LYS A 30 4.33 -21.14 22.69
C LYS A 30 3.41 -20.51 21.65
N GLY A 31 3.28 -19.19 21.64
CA GLY A 31 2.44 -18.47 20.69
C GLY A 31 2.99 -18.57 19.27
N LYS A 32 2.21 -19.15 18.37
CA LYS A 32 2.45 -19.05 16.91
C LYS A 32 1.57 -17.95 16.36
N ASN A 33 2.12 -16.73 16.22
CA ASN A 33 1.40 -15.63 15.60
C ASN A 33 1.16 -15.91 14.12
N ARG A 34 -0.08 -16.24 13.76
CA ARG A 34 -0.50 -16.40 12.37
C ARG A 34 -0.89 -15.04 11.83
N TYR A 35 -0.03 -14.51 10.98
CA TYR A 35 -0.30 -13.29 10.26
C TYR A 35 -1.18 -13.56 9.05
N LYS A 36 -2.26 -12.81 8.88
CA LYS A 36 -3.06 -12.85 7.66
C LYS A 36 -2.46 -11.84 6.67
N PRO A 37 -1.85 -12.29 5.56
CA PRO A 37 -1.34 -11.38 4.54
C PRO A 37 -2.50 -10.64 3.86
N LEU A 38 -2.21 -9.49 3.26
CA LEU A 38 -3.23 -8.78 2.48
C LEU A 38 -3.66 -9.61 1.27
N ALA A 39 -4.88 -9.40 0.80
CA ALA A 39 -5.33 -10.01 -0.44
C ALA A 39 -4.46 -9.54 -1.62
N VAL A 40 -4.43 -10.36 -2.66
CA VAL A 40 -3.86 -9.99 -3.97
C VAL A 40 -5.00 -9.89 -4.98
N PHE A 41 -5.08 -8.76 -5.67
CA PHE A 41 -6.11 -8.41 -6.63
C PHE A 41 -5.64 -8.60 -8.08
N GLY A 42 -6.61 -8.71 -9.00
CA GLY A 42 -6.39 -8.99 -10.41
C GLY A 42 -6.66 -10.45 -10.79
N PRO A 43 -6.55 -10.79 -12.09
CA PRO A 43 -6.75 -12.15 -12.57
C PRO A 43 -5.73 -13.10 -11.94
N LYS A 44 -6.19 -14.33 -11.68
CA LYS A 44 -5.39 -15.41 -11.10
C LYS A 44 -5.31 -16.54 -12.10
N GLN A 45 -4.11 -17.07 -12.30
CA GLN A 45 -3.88 -18.22 -13.15
C GLN A 45 -3.37 -19.40 -12.32
N VAL A 46 -3.74 -20.61 -12.71
CA VAL A 46 -3.28 -21.83 -12.07
C VAL A 46 -1.86 -22.11 -12.57
N ALA A 47 -0.90 -22.24 -11.66
CA ALA A 47 0.47 -22.59 -12.01
C ALA A 47 0.56 -24.07 -12.43
N ALA A 48 1.56 -24.40 -13.25
CA ALA A 48 1.94 -25.79 -13.50
C ALA A 48 2.56 -26.46 -12.26
N THR A 49 3.09 -25.66 -11.33
CA THR A 49 3.63 -26.10 -10.05
C THR A 49 2.54 -26.21 -8.98
N GLY A 50 2.84 -26.91 -7.89
CA GLY A 50 1.92 -27.10 -6.79
C GLY A 50 2.55 -27.94 -5.69
N HIS A 51 1.81 -28.06 -4.59
CA HIS A 51 2.24 -28.81 -3.41
C HIS A 51 1.16 -29.78 -2.96
N LYS A 52 1.55 -30.83 -2.24
CA LYS A 52 0.60 -31.77 -1.63
C LYS A 52 0.24 -31.31 -0.23
N TYR A 53 -1.06 -31.17 0.04
CA TYR A 53 -1.60 -30.94 1.37
C TYR A 53 -2.62 -32.01 1.69
N HIS A 54 -2.38 -32.80 2.75
CA HIS A 54 -3.22 -33.94 3.15
C HIS A 54 -3.50 -34.91 1.98
N GLY A 55 -2.48 -35.23 1.17
CA GLY A 55 -2.60 -36.14 0.03
C GLY A 55 -3.25 -35.55 -1.22
N LYS A 56 -3.81 -34.34 -1.15
CA LYS A 56 -4.39 -33.62 -2.30
C LYS A 56 -3.36 -32.69 -2.93
N TYR A 57 -3.21 -32.74 -4.25
CA TYR A 57 -2.40 -31.76 -4.99
C TYR A 57 -3.15 -30.43 -5.06
N ILE A 58 -2.49 -29.37 -4.61
CA ILE A 58 -2.98 -27.99 -4.66
C ILE A 58 -2.02 -27.24 -5.60
N PRO A 59 -2.48 -26.83 -6.79
CA PRO A 59 -1.64 -26.04 -7.69
C PRO A 59 -1.38 -24.66 -7.10
N ASP A 60 -0.20 -24.11 -7.39
CA ASP A 60 0.14 -22.76 -6.97
C ASP A 60 -0.65 -21.73 -7.79
N THR A 61 -0.71 -20.50 -7.30
CA THR A 61 -1.43 -19.40 -7.97
C THR A 61 -0.43 -18.40 -8.53
N ILE A 62 -0.49 -18.15 -9.84
CA ILE A 62 0.20 -17.05 -10.49
C ILE A 62 -0.70 -15.82 -10.36
N TYR A 63 -0.20 -14.81 -9.66
CA TYR A 63 -0.91 -13.55 -9.44
C TYR A 63 -0.59 -12.55 -10.55
N HIS A 64 -1.57 -11.71 -10.87
CA HIS A 64 -1.36 -10.52 -11.69
C HIS A 64 -0.33 -9.58 -11.07
N THR A 65 0.58 -9.10 -11.91
CA THR A 65 1.52 -8.01 -11.61
C THR A 65 1.25 -6.86 -12.56
N ILE A 66 1.39 -5.63 -12.08
CA ILE A 66 1.21 -4.47 -12.93
C ILE A 66 2.25 -4.47 -14.06
N PRO A 67 1.89 -4.07 -15.29
CA PRO A 67 2.82 -4.00 -16.40
C PRO A 67 3.84 -2.88 -16.18
N ASP A 68 4.96 -2.95 -16.88
CA ASP A 68 5.96 -1.88 -16.86
C ASP A 68 5.37 -0.59 -17.43
N PHE A 69 5.92 0.53 -16.99
CA PHE A 69 5.57 1.86 -17.45
C PHE A 69 6.82 2.71 -17.58
N LYS A 70 6.74 3.73 -18.43
CA LYS A 70 7.77 4.75 -18.56
C LYS A 70 7.11 6.12 -18.41
N LEU A 71 7.37 6.75 -17.29
CA LEU A 71 6.86 8.07 -16.94
C LEU A 71 8.03 9.05 -16.73
N THR A 72 7.71 10.32 -16.64
CA THR A 72 8.65 11.40 -16.29
C THR A 72 8.14 12.09 -15.04
N ASP A 73 8.95 12.19 -14.00
CA ASP A 73 8.57 12.89 -12.77
C ASP A 73 8.63 14.42 -12.91
N GLN A 74 8.25 15.11 -11.84
CA GLN A 74 8.23 16.57 -11.77
C GLN A 74 9.62 17.22 -11.88
N GLU A 75 10.69 16.46 -11.67
CA GLU A 75 12.08 16.90 -11.84
C GLU A 75 12.63 16.58 -13.24
N GLY A 76 11.81 16.00 -14.12
CA GLY A 76 12.21 15.59 -15.47
C GLY A 76 12.94 14.25 -15.52
N LYS A 77 12.96 13.47 -14.44
CA LYS A 77 13.62 12.16 -14.38
C LYS A 77 12.69 11.07 -14.87
N THR A 78 13.26 10.08 -15.57
CA THR A 78 12.49 8.91 -16.00
C THR A 78 12.18 8.00 -14.81
N VAL A 79 10.90 7.69 -14.62
CA VAL A 79 10.40 6.75 -13.62
C VAL A 79 9.90 5.50 -14.34
N THR A 80 10.44 4.34 -13.94
CA THR A 80 10.05 3.02 -14.45
C THR A 80 9.71 2.09 -13.30
N LEU A 81 9.02 0.99 -13.58
CA LEU A 81 8.75 -0.03 -12.57
C LEU A 81 10.07 -0.61 -12.02
N ASN A 82 11.09 -0.77 -12.87
CA ASN A 82 12.41 -1.23 -12.46
C ASN A 82 13.13 -0.24 -11.51
N SER A 83 12.99 1.07 -11.72
CA SER A 83 13.54 2.08 -10.79
C SER A 83 12.90 2.06 -9.40
N LEU A 84 11.73 1.43 -9.30
CA LEU A 84 10.93 1.28 -8.08
C LEU A 84 10.93 -0.16 -7.55
N LYS A 85 11.83 -1.02 -8.06
CA LYS A 85 11.93 -2.42 -7.65
C LYS A 85 12.14 -2.55 -6.14
N GLY A 86 11.40 -3.45 -5.51
CA GLY A 86 11.49 -3.67 -4.06
C GLY A 86 10.89 -2.54 -3.23
N LYS A 87 10.04 -1.69 -3.82
CA LYS A 87 9.29 -0.65 -3.12
C LYS A 87 7.81 -0.99 -3.06
N ILE A 88 7.18 -0.61 -1.97
CA ILE A 88 5.72 -0.56 -1.84
C ILE A 88 5.27 0.74 -2.49
N LEU A 89 4.30 0.68 -3.41
CA LEU A 89 3.81 1.83 -4.14
C LEU A 89 2.38 2.16 -3.73
N VAL A 90 2.09 3.44 -3.57
CA VAL A 90 0.73 3.97 -3.51
C VAL A 90 0.54 4.83 -4.74
N ILE A 91 -0.35 4.40 -5.65
CA ILE A 91 -0.58 5.06 -6.93
C ILE A 91 -1.97 5.71 -6.96
N ASN A 92 -2.07 6.95 -7.46
CA ASN A 92 -3.33 7.57 -7.86
C ASN A 92 -3.21 8.33 -9.19
N PHE A 93 -4.37 8.67 -9.73
CA PHE A 93 -4.50 9.53 -10.92
C PHE A 93 -5.07 10.90 -10.53
N PHE A 94 -4.70 11.92 -11.28
CA PHE A 94 -5.23 13.28 -11.14
C PHE A 94 -5.03 14.09 -12.42
N TYR A 95 -5.46 15.33 -12.44
CA TYR A 95 -5.00 16.35 -13.38
C TYR A 95 -5.08 17.72 -12.69
N ARG A 96 -4.25 18.68 -13.10
CA ARG A 96 -4.12 19.95 -12.36
C ARG A 96 -5.42 20.75 -12.27
N ASN A 97 -6.20 20.77 -13.34
CA ASN A 97 -7.45 21.54 -13.47
C ASN A 97 -8.69 20.81 -12.92
N CYS A 98 -8.46 19.73 -12.19
CA CYS A 98 -9.51 18.96 -11.54
C CYS A 98 -10.33 19.80 -10.53
N PRO A 99 -11.64 19.50 -10.40
CA PRO A 99 -12.48 20.04 -9.33
C PRO A 99 -11.92 19.79 -7.92
N SER A 100 -12.61 20.32 -6.91
CA SER A 100 -12.19 20.32 -5.50
C SER A 100 -11.75 18.95 -4.93
N VAL A 101 -12.27 17.84 -5.46
CA VAL A 101 -11.93 16.48 -4.99
C VAL A 101 -10.43 16.18 -5.06
N CYS A 102 -9.72 16.64 -6.11
CA CYS A 102 -8.29 16.34 -6.25
C CYS A 102 -7.44 17.01 -5.17
N GLN A 103 -7.86 18.18 -4.69
CA GLN A 103 -7.16 18.86 -3.60
C GLN A 103 -7.25 18.04 -2.31
N THR A 104 -8.42 17.46 -2.02
CA THR A 104 -8.61 16.56 -0.87
C THR A 104 -7.78 15.30 -1.01
N VAL A 105 -7.80 14.66 -2.18
CA VAL A 105 -7.00 13.45 -2.47
C VAL A 105 -5.51 13.71 -2.29
N ASN A 106 -4.97 14.78 -2.88
CA ASN A 106 -3.54 15.08 -2.79
C ASN A 106 -3.13 15.59 -1.40
N LYS A 107 -4.04 16.20 -0.63
CA LYS A 107 -3.79 16.50 0.79
C LYS A 107 -3.66 15.22 1.62
N ASN A 108 -4.51 14.23 1.37
CA ASN A 108 -4.41 12.92 2.02
C ASN A 108 -3.13 12.17 1.60
N MET A 109 -2.73 12.30 0.33
CA MET A 109 -1.44 11.79 -0.13
C MET A 109 -0.28 12.45 0.61
N SER A 110 -0.27 13.79 0.74
CA SER A 110 0.74 14.52 1.49
C SER A 110 0.85 14.04 2.94
N TRP A 111 -0.28 13.79 3.61
CA TRP A 111 -0.30 13.23 4.96
C TRP A 111 0.34 11.83 5.04
N LEU A 112 0.06 10.95 4.06
CA LEU A 112 0.72 9.64 3.99
C LEU A 112 2.23 9.80 3.75
N VAL A 113 2.65 10.68 2.83
CA VAL A 113 4.05 10.97 2.56
C VAL A 113 4.79 11.43 3.83
N GLY A 114 4.19 12.34 4.58
CA GLY A 114 4.69 12.78 5.89
C GLY A 114 4.73 11.64 6.91
N THR A 115 3.69 10.81 6.98
CA THR A 115 3.66 9.64 7.89
C THR A 115 4.82 8.67 7.64
N TYR A 116 5.21 8.50 6.37
CA TYR A 116 6.27 7.57 5.95
C TYR A 116 7.60 8.25 5.59
N TYR A 117 7.85 9.50 6.02
CA TYR A 117 9.06 10.27 5.66
C TYR A 117 10.39 9.60 6.06
N LYS A 118 10.40 8.77 7.10
CA LYS A 118 11.57 7.95 7.52
C LYS A 118 11.64 6.59 6.86
N ASN A 119 10.53 6.09 6.30
CA ASN A 119 10.46 4.76 5.72
C ASN A 119 10.88 4.78 4.25
N LYS A 120 12.01 4.11 3.93
CA LYS A 120 12.57 4.05 2.57
C LYS A 120 11.96 2.96 1.67
N MET A 121 11.01 2.18 2.19
CA MET A 121 10.32 1.12 1.44
C MET A 121 9.09 1.65 0.70
N VAL A 122 8.50 2.77 1.12
CA VAL A 122 7.24 3.29 0.56
C VAL A 122 7.49 4.46 -0.37
N TYR A 123 6.90 4.39 -1.57
CA TYR A 123 6.90 5.42 -2.59
C TYR A 123 5.47 5.77 -2.99
N PHE A 124 5.26 7.03 -3.36
CA PHE A 124 3.96 7.58 -3.70
C PHE A 124 4.01 8.13 -5.12
N LEU A 125 3.14 7.65 -6.00
CA LEU A 125 3.09 8.06 -7.40
C LEU A 125 1.72 8.67 -7.69
N THR A 126 1.73 9.91 -8.15
CA THR A 126 0.53 10.62 -8.58
C THR A 126 0.67 10.93 -10.06
N ILE A 127 -0.10 10.23 -10.90
CA ILE A 127 0.05 10.24 -12.36
C ILE A 127 -0.99 11.15 -12.98
N THR A 128 -0.58 12.11 -13.81
CA THR A 128 -1.54 12.98 -14.51
C THR A 128 -2.25 12.21 -15.64
N VAL A 129 -3.54 12.47 -15.82
CA VAL A 129 -4.32 12.04 -17.00
C VAL A 129 -4.34 13.10 -18.11
N ASP A 130 -3.76 14.28 -17.87
CA ASP A 130 -3.70 15.41 -18.81
C ASP A 130 -2.25 15.86 -19.10
N PRO A 131 -1.40 14.99 -19.68
CA PRO A 131 0.02 15.28 -19.86
C PRO A 131 0.30 16.45 -20.82
N GLU A 132 -0.67 16.85 -21.65
CA GLU A 132 -0.56 18.00 -22.56
C GLU A 132 -0.46 19.33 -21.78
N HIS A 133 -1.13 19.44 -20.63
CA HIS A 133 -1.12 20.64 -19.79
C HIS A 133 -0.24 20.47 -18.55
N ASP A 134 -0.17 19.25 -18.02
CA ASP A 134 0.56 18.91 -16.79
C ASP A 134 2.03 18.56 -17.11
N THR A 135 2.78 19.56 -17.55
CA THR A 135 4.24 19.45 -17.77
C THR A 135 4.99 19.20 -16.45
N PRO A 136 6.21 18.62 -16.46
CA PRO A 136 7.01 18.43 -15.24
C PRO A 136 7.13 19.68 -14.38
N LYS A 137 7.29 20.85 -15.00
CA LYS A 137 7.34 22.15 -14.29
C LYS A 137 6.03 22.44 -13.55
N VAL A 138 4.88 22.30 -14.21
CA VAL A 138 3.54 22.51 -13.62
C VAL A 138 3.29 21.53 -12.49
N LEU A 139 3.68 20.26 -12.68
CA LEU A 139 3.60 19.23 -11.65
C LEU A 139 4.45 19.58 -10.42
N ASN A 140 5.66 20.09 -10.62
CA ASN A 140 6.53 20.49 -9.53
C ASN A 140 5.93 21.68 -8.76
N GLU A 141 5.49 22.72 -9.46
CA GLU A 141 4.83 23.88 -8.85
C GLU A 141 3.61 23.47 -8.01
N TYR A 142 2.79 22.56 -8.55
CA TYR A 142 1.66 22.00 -7.83
C TYR A 142 2.07 21.17 -6.61
N LEU A 143 3.06 20.28 -6.74
CA LEU A 143 3.60 19.50 -5.64
C LEU A 143 4.10 20.39 -4.48
N GLN A 144 4.79 21.50 -4.80
CA GLN A 144 5.32 22.42 -3.79
C GLN A 144 4.22 23.08 -2.94
N THR A 145 2.98 23.19 -3.45
CA THR A 145 1.84 23.70 -2.64
C THR A 145 1.54 22.85 -1.42
N PHE A 146 1.94 21.58 -1.42
CA PHE A 146 1.74 20.65 -0.30
C PHE A 146 2.94 20.58 0.64
N LYS A 147 4.07 21.23 0.30
CA LYS A 147 5.33 21.20 1.08
C LYS A 147 5.71 19.77 1.51
N PRO A 148 5.94 18.85 0.54
CA PRO A 148 6.13 17.45 0.85
C PRO A 148 7.35 17.23 1.74
N GLU A 149 7.20 16.43 2.80
CA GLU A 149 8.28 16.09 3.74
C GLU A 149 9.30 15.10 3.15
N SER A 150 9.05 14.56 1.96
CA SER A 150 9.90 13.57 1.30
C SER A 150 9.90 13.69 -0.22
N ASN A 151 11.07 13.42 -0.82
CA ASN A 151 11.26 13.28 -2.27
C ASN A 151 10.74 11.95 -2.84
N ARG A 152 10.08 11.11 -2.03
CA ARG A 152 9.46 9.85 -2.47
C ARG A 152 8.04 10.02 -2.98
N TRP A 153 7.52 11.25 -3.00
CA TRP A 153 6.31 11.60 -3.72
C TRP A 153 6.67 12.09 -5.12
N LEU A 154 6.37 11.24 -6.11
CA LEU A 154 6.64 11.48 -7.51
C LEU A 154 5.33 11.88 -8.20
N MET A 155 5.28 13.10 -8.71
CA MET A 155 4.21 13.52 -9.61
C MET A 155 4.67 13.27 -11.04
N CYS A 156 3.96 12.39 -11.75
CA CYS A 156 4.43 11.80 -12.99
C CYS A 156 3.53 12.21 -14.17
N SER A 157 4.17 12.52 -15.29
CA SER A 157 3.56 12.70 -16.61
C SER A 157 4.08 11.65 -17.60
N GLY A 158 3.37 11.43 -18.70
CA GLY A 158 3.71 10.43 -19.69
C GLY A 158 2.78 10.47 -20.89
N ASP A 159 3.03 9.61 -21.87
CA ASP A 159 2.17 9.48 -23.04
C ASP A 159 0.74 9.07 -22.64
N THR A 160 -0.27 9.78 -23.15
CA THR A 160 -1.69 9.58 -22.80
C THR A 160 -2.14 8.15 -23.05
N SER A 161 -1.73 7.54 -24.16
CA SER A 161 -2.11 6.16 -24.49
C SER A 161 -1.54 5.16 -23.51
N SER A 162 -0.29 5.39 -23.09
CA SER A 162 0.43 4.59 -22.09
C SER A 162 -0.19 4.74 -20.70
N VAL A 163 -0.50 5.97 -20.26
CA VAL A 163 -1.15 6.25 -18.98
C VAL A 163 -2.53 5.60 -18.90
N TYR A 164 -3.36 5.76 -19.94
CA TYR A 164 -4.72 5.20 -19.95
C TYR A 164 -4.70 3.68 -20.04
N SER A 165 -3.77 3.09 -20.80
CA SER A 165 -3.57 1.64 -20.85
C SER A 165 -3.11 1.12 -19.49
N PHE A 166 -2.15 1.77 -18.85
CA PHE A 166 -1.65 1.40 -17.52
C PHE A 166 -2.76 1.44 -16.47
N ALA A 167 -3.57 2.49 -16.45
CA ALA A 167 -4.72 2.61 -15.55
C ALA A 167 -5.72 1.45 -15.73
N ARG A 168 -6.16 1.19 -16.98
CA ARG A 168 -7.22 0.22 -17.26
C ARG A 168 -6.76 -1.23 -17.22
N ASN A 169 -5.62 -1.53 -17.84
CA ASN A 169 -5.14 -2.90 -18.00
C ASN A 169 -4.16 -3.32 -16.90
N GLY A 170 -3.44 -2.36 -16.32
CA GLY A 170 -2.48 -2.63 -15.25
C GLY A 170 -3.11 -2.56 -13.88
N LEU A 171 -3.78 -1.44 -13.59
CA LEU A 171 -4.35 -1.16 -12.27
C LEU A 171 -5.85 -1.50 -12.16
N TYR A 172 -6.52 -1.82 -13.27
CA TYR A 172 -7.97 -2.06 -13.31
C TYR A 172 -8.80 -0.89 -12.76
N VAL A 173 -8.40 0.34 -13.09
CA VAL A 173 -9.13 1.57 -12.74
C VAL A 173 -9.42 2.39 -13.99
N ASN A 174 -10.44 3.24 -13.90
CA ASN A 174 -10.81 4.11 -15.02
C ASN A 174 -9.80 5.24 -15.19
N ALA A 175 -9.47 5.54 -16.45
CA ALA A 175 -8.83 6.77 -16.93
C ALA A 175 -9.15 6.93 -18.42
N ALA A 176 -9.80 8.04 -18.78
CA ALA A 176 -10.16 8.39 -20.15
C ALA A 176 -10.50 9.88 -20.26
N LYS A 177 -10.42 10.41 -21.48
CA LYS A 177 -10.99 11.71 -21.86
C LYS A 177 -12.28 11.47 -22.65
N VAL A 178 -13.41 12.00 -22.20
CA VAL A 178 -14.74 11.81 -22.78
C VAL A 178 -15.40 13.17 -22.93
N GLY A 179 -15.70 13.59 -24.16
CA GLY A 179 -16.40 14.86 -24.41
C GLY A 179 -15.63 16.12 -23.99
N GLY A 180 -14.30 16.03 -23.83
CA GLY A 180 -13.46 17.12 -23.32
C GLY A 180 -13.14 17.01 -21.82
N ASP A 181 -13.94 16.26 -21.07
CA ASP A 181 -13.74 16.01 -19.63
C ASP A 181 -12.92 14.75 -19.35
N PHE A 182 -12.29 14.70 -18.18
CA PHE A 182 -11.53 13.54 -17.73
C PHE A 182 -12.34 12.66 -16.78
N VAL A 183 -12.44 11.37 -17.11
CA VAL A 183 -13.05 10.34 -16.26
C VAL A 183 -11.94 9.44 -15.74
N TYR A 184 -11.65 9.49 -14.44
CA TYR A 184 -10.61 8.69 -13.81
C TYR A 184 -11.00 8.29 -12.39
N SER A 185 -10.26 7.32 -11.84
CA SER A 185 -10.50 6.86 -10.47
C SER A 185 -9.90 7.81 -9.43
N ASP A 186 -10.72 8.14 -8.43
CA ASP A 186 -10.37 8.91 -7.23
C ASP A 186 -9.77 8.04 -6.11
N SER A 187 -9.24 6.86 -6.47
CA SER A 187 -8.77 5.87 -5.51
C SER A 187 -7.25 5.80 -5.44
N PHE A 188 -6.73 5.54 -4.23
CA PHE A 188 -5.38 5.03 -4.05
C PHE A 188 -5.35 3.54 -4.35
N VAL A 189 -4.30 3.10 -5.05
CA VAL A 189 -4.01 1.69 -5.31
C VAL A 189 -2.73 1.33 -4.56
N LEU A 190 -2.81 0.35 -3.66
CA LEU A 190 -1.66 -0.17 -2.93
C LEU A 190 -1.02 -1.31 -3.71
N ILE A 191 0.30 -1.26 -3.88
CA ILE A 191 1.08 -2.24 -4.65
C ILE A 191 2.26 -2.70 -3.82
N ASP A 192 2.53 -4.00 -3.80
CA ASP A 192 3.64 -4.59 -3.07
C ASP A 192 4.97 -4.60 -3.85
N GLN A 193 6.03 -5.10 -3.20
CA GLN A 193 7.39 -5.17 -3.77
C GLN A 193 7.52 -6.12 -4.96
N GLU A 194 6.54 -7.01 -5.15
CA GLU A 194 6.42 -7.93 -6.28
C GLU A 194 5.50 -7.34 -7.37
N HIS A 195 5.12 -6.06 -7.25
CA HIS A 195 4.29 -5.32 -8.18
C HIS A 195 2.86 -5.86 -8.30
N ARG A 196 2.34 -6.49 -7.24
CA ARG A 196 0.97 -6.98 -7.18
C ARG A 196 0.07 -5.99 -6.46
N ILE A 197 -1.18 -5.91 -6.90
CA ILE A 197 -2.17 -5.02 -6.27
C ILE A 197 -2.66 -5.64 -4.97
N ARG A 198 -2.57 -4.87 -3.88
CA ARG A 198 -2.96 -5.27 -2.51
C ARG A 198 -4.22 -4.59 -1.99
N GLY A 199 -4.72 -3.56 -2.69
CA GLY A 199 -6.00 -2.96 -2.36
C GLY A 199 -6.32 -1.69 -3.13
N TYR A 200 -7.59 -1.31 -3.08
CA TYR A 200 -8.15 -0.05 -3.59
C TYR A 200 -8.81 0.69 -2.45
N TYR A 201 -8.62 2.02 -2.40
CA TYR A 201 -9.07 2.84 -1.29
C TYR A 201 -9.59 4.17 -1.82
N LYS A 202 -10.79 4.58 -1.43
CA LYS A 202 -11.33 5.89 -1.85
C LYS A 202 -10.51 7.01 -1.23
N ALA A 203 -9.74 7.72 -2.05
CA ALA A 203 -8.70 8.62 -1.56
C ALA A 203 -9.25 9.91 -0.94
N ALA A 204 -10.50 10.27 -1.22
CA ALA A 204 -11.19 11.39 -0.59
C ALA A 204 -11.87 11.04 0.74
N VAL A 205 -11.91 9.77 1.14
CA VAL A 205 -12.68 9.27 2.29
C VAL A 205 -11.73 8.93 3.45
N THR A 206 -11.78 9.69 4.54
CA THR A 206 -10.83 9.55 5.67
C THR A 206 -10.75 8.13 6.26
N PRO A 207 -11.87 7.41 6.52
CA PRO A 207 -11.79 6.02 6.97
C PRO A 207 -11.01 5.10 6.01
N GLU A 208 -11.14 5.31 4.71
CA GLU A 208 -10.43 4.52 3.70
C GLU A 208 -8.94 4.86 3.65
N VAL A 209 -8.58 6.12 3.87
CA VAL A 209 -7.17 6.56 3.99
C VAL A 209 -6.53 6.00 5.26
N ASN A 210 -7.28 5.93 6.37
CA ASN A 210 -6.81 5.28 7.60
C ASN A 210 -6.64 3.77 7.39
N ARG A 211 -7.59 3.11 6.71
CA ARG A 211 -7.47 1.70 6.32
C ARG A 211 -6.22 1.46 5.47
N LEU A 212 -5.98 2.30 4.45
CA LEU A 212 -4.75 2.26 3.66
C LEU A 212 -3.50 2.40 4.52
N ASN A 213 -3.47 3.36 5.45
CA ASN A 213 -2.33 3.53 6.35
C ASN A 213 -2.04 2.28 7.18
N ASP A 214 -3.08 1.62 7.71
CA ASP A 214 -2.91 0.39 8.48
C ASP A 214 -2.48 -0.78 7.60
N GLU A 215 -3.04 -0.89 6.39
CA GLU A 215 -2.65 -1.92 5.42
C GLU A 215 -1.22 -1.71 4.87
N ILE A 216 -0.72 -0.47 4.76
CA ILE A 216 0.70 -0.21 4.45
C ILE A 216 1.62 -0.74 5.57
N LYS A 217 1.29 -0.52 6.86
CA LYS A 217 2.08 -1.06 7.99
C LYS A 217 2.09 -2.58 7.97
N VAL A 218 0.93 -3.16 7.66
CA VAL A 218 0.76 -4.60 7.48
C VAL A 218 1.69 -5.09 6.36
N LEU A 219 1.62 -4.46 5.20
CA LEU A 219 2.44 -4.84 4.06
C LEU A 219 3.95 -4.69 4.33
N ILE A 220 4.38 -3.63 5.02
CA ILE A 220 5.78 -3.49 5.46
C ILE A 220 6.21 -4.67 6.33
N ALA A 221 5.39 -5.06 7.31
CA ALA A 221 5.69 -6.20 8.18
C ALA A 221 5.69 -7.54 7.43
N GLU A 222 4.83 -7.69 6.41
CA GLU A 222 4.82 -8.84 5.51
C GLU A 222 6.13 -8.94 4.72
N GLU A 223 6.59 -7.85 4.11
CA GLU A 223 7.81 -7.81 3.31
C GLU A 223 9.08 -8.02 4.16
N LEU A 224 9.17 -7.38 5.34
CA LEU A 224 10.33 -7.58 6.24
C LEU A 224 10.46 -9.03 6.70
N ARG A 225 9.35 -9.73 6.95
CA ARG A 225 9.37 -11.15 7.33
C ARG A 225 9.83 -12.09 6.22
N LYS A 226 9.69 -11.70 4.95
CA LYS A 226 10.25 -12.47 3.83
C LYS A 226 11.78 -12.41 3.83
N ILE A 227 12.37 -11.33 4.37
CA ILE A 227 13.80 -11.15 4.52
C ILE A 227 14.33 -11.93 5.74
N ASP A 228 13.60 -11.92 6.86
CA ASP A 228 14.03 -12.56 8.11
C ASP A 228 13.90 -14.08 8.13
N LYS A 229 13.03 -14.66 7.29
CA LYS A 229 12.98 -16.11 7.12
C LYS A 229 14.03 -16.51 6.08
N PRO A 230 14.99 -17.39 6.39
CA PRO A 230 15.72 -18.07 5.33
C PRO A 230 14.66 -18.73 4.43
N LEU A 231 14.68 -18.37 3.15
CA LEU A 231 14.20 -19.28 2.13
C LEU A 231 15.01 -20.57 2.39
N TYR A 232 14.32 -21.71 2.56
CA TYR A 232 14.79 -23.02 3.04
C TYR A 232 14.57 -23.26 4.54
#